data_AF-A0A7S1VF89-F1
#
_entry.id   AF-A0A7S1VF89-F1
#
_cell.length_a   1.000
_cell.length_b   1.000
_cell.length_c   1.000
_cell.angle_alpha   90.00
_cell.angle_beta   90.00
_cell.angle_gamma   90.00
#
_symmetry.space_group_name_H-M   'P 1'
#
loop_
_entity.id
_entity.type
_entity.pdbx_description
1 polymer ?
#
loop_
_entity_poly.entity_id
_entity_poly.type
_entity_poly.pdbx_seq_one_letter_code
_entity_poly.pdbx_strand_id
1 'polypeptide(L)'
;AGSIVRLDPSVFQKSLRQTGSAAIMDSVRKRRTVAEAEGASTTDSAPLDVAACSTPTPRSSSSKCVLCNKRASKQGCSSSACLSCCQELDCPGHKEARWKEDVLKGRTRIQQQAARKRASALRPGRFRERAFLYTGQTICIFSLEDFMKNPRWKEEAVRRAEKRRSLLVQQSSSRPVKKIRNSRKRFHQLMEERYQQSKLDSTID
;
A
#
# COMPACT_ATOMS: atom_id res chain seq x y z
N ALA A 1 -44.74 9.55 -7.14
CA ALA A 1 -44.41 10.30 -5.93
C ALA A 1 -43.08 9.81 -5.39
N GLY A 2 -42.01 10.59 -5.52
CA GLY A 2 -40.66 10.20 -5.10
C GLY A 2 -40.31 10.82 -3.75
N SER A 3 -40.08 9.99 -2.74
CA SER A 3 -39.69 10.40 -1.39
C SER A 3 -38.22 10.84 -1.36
N ILE A 4 -37.99 12.12 -1.10
CA ILE A 4 -36.66 12.68 -0.80
C ILE A 4 -36.34 12.37 0.66
N VAL A 5 -35.37 11.48 0.88
CA VAL A 5 -34.81 11.23 2.21
C VAL A 5 -33.77 12.32 2.51
N ARG A 6 -34.11 13.28 3.37
CA ARG A 6 -33.16 14.23 3.95
C ARG A 6 -32.40 13.55 5.07
N LEU A 7 -31.08 13.41 4.92
CA LEU A 7 -30.19 12.98 6.00
C LEU A 7 -29.82 14.17 6.90
N ASP A 8 -29.91 13.95 8.20
CA ASP A 8 -29.71 14.91 9.27
C ASP A 8 -28.21 15.26 9.45
N PRO A 9 -27.81 16.55 9.37
CA PRO A 9 -26.40 16.97 9.50
C PRO A 9 -25.76 16.75 10.87
N SER A 10 -26.53 16.39 11.91
CA SER A 10 -26.02 16.35 13.30
C SER A 10 -25.12 15.16 13.63
N VAL A 11 -25.02 14.14 12.75
CA VAL A 11 -24.22 12.93 13.02
C VAL A 11 -22.71 13.15 12.81
N PHE A 12 -22.29 14.21 12.10
CA PHE A 12 -20.88 14.42 11.75
C PHE A 12 -20.05 15.21 12.78
N GLN A 13 -20.64 15.79 13.83
CA GLN A 13 -19.91 16.68 14.75
C GLN A 13 -19.30 16.03 16.00
N LYS A 14 -19.52 14.74 16.25
CA LYS A 14 -19.07 14.11 17.52
C LYS A 14 -17.67 13.49 17.53
N SER A 15 -16.87 13.64 16.47
CA SER A 15 -15.53 13.02 16.37
C SER A 15 -14.37 14.04 16.32
N LEU A 16 -14.47 15.16 17.03
CA LEU A 16 -13.43 16.21 17.02
C LEU A 16 -13.08 16.80 18.39
N ARG A 17 -13.36 16.05 19.48
CA ARG A 17 -12.96 16.44 20.83
C ARG A 17 -12.39 15.27 21.61
N GLN A 18 -11.18 14.82 21.28
CA GLN A 18 -10.31 14.09 22.22
C GLN A 18 -8.90 13.84 21.63
N THR A 19 -8.10 14.89 21.51
CA THR A 19 -6.64 14.80 21.69
C THR A 19 -6.13 16.16 22.16
N GLY A 20 -6.28 16.42 23.46
CA GLY A 20 -5.50 17.42 24.16
C GLY A 20 -4.29 16.74 24.78
N SER A 21 -3.09 17.11 24.32
CA SER A 21 -1.78 16.89 24.94
C SER A 21 -0.78 17.59 24.00
N ALA A 22 -0.56 18.90 24.17
CA ALA A 22 0.40 19.51 25.09
C ALA A 22 1.87 19.18 24.74
N ALA A 23 2.54 20.22 24.22
CA ALA A 23 3.96 20.53 24.35
C ALA A 23 5.00 19.51 23.82
N ILE A 24 5.59 19.79 22.64
CA ILE A 24 7.05 19.74 22.48
C ILE A 24 7.51 20.94 21.64
N MET A 25 8.49 21.62 22.24
CA MET A 25 9.15 22.88 21.97
C MET A 25 9.58 23.21 20.52
N ASP A 26 9.66 24.52 20.33
CA ASP A 26 10.46 25.25 19.34
C ASP A 26 11.78 24.56 18.97
N SER A 27 12.03 24.47 17.67
CA SER A 27 13.37 24.41 17.13
C SER A 27 13.46 25.29 15.89
N VAL A 28 13.77 26.55 16.19
CA VAL A 28 14.37 27.52 15.29
C VAL A 28 15.61 26.88 14.65
N ARG A 29 15.47 26.37 13.42
CA ARG A 29 16.63 26.04 12.57
C ARG A 29 16.84 27.12 11.53
N LYS A 30 17.55 28.14 12.01
CA LYS A 30 18.46 29.06 11.31
C LYS A 30 18.77 28.60 9.87
N ARG A 31 18.17 29.28 8.89
CA ARG A 31 18.59 29.19 7.48
C ARG A 31 19.98 29.81 7.38
N ARG A 32 20.99 28.97 7.13
CA ARG A 32 22.31 29.42 6.68
C ARG A 32 22.18 29.81 5.21
N THR A 33 22.45 31.07 4.94
CA THR A 33 22.78 31.62 3.62
C THR A 33 24.04 30.90 3.11
N VAL A 34 23.94 30.30 1.93
CA VAL A 34 25.11 29.85 1.16
C VAL A 34 25.67 31.08 0.45
N ALA A 35 26.80 31.58 0.98
CA ALA A 35 27.68 32.49 0.27
C ALA A 35 28.76 31.64 -0.40
N GLU A 36 28.97 31.92 -1.68
CA GLU A 36 30.04 31.42 -2.51
C GLU A 36 31.40 31.78 -1.90
N ALA A 37 32.30 30.82 -1.89
CA ALA A 37 33.73 31.06 -1.76
C ALA A 37 34.43 30.07 -2.68
N GLU A 38 34.88 30.59 -3.82
CA GLU A 38 35.91 29.99 -4.65
C GLU A 38 37.24 29.96 -3.89
N GLY A 39 38.07 28.97 -4.20
CA GLY A 39 39.52 29.09 -4.02
C GLY A 39 40.23 27.87 -3.41
N ALA A 40 41.02 27.21 -4.27
CA ALA A 40 42.32 26.57 -4.00
C ALA A 40 42.35 25.36 -3.02
N SER A 41 43.27 24.40 -3.08
CA SER A 41 44.31 23.95 -4.01
C SER A 41 44.79 22.59 -3.47
N THR A 42 45.11 21.66 -4.37
CA THR A 42 46.13 20.59 -4.31
C THR A 42 46.72 20.12 -2.96
N THR A 43 46.63 18.81 -2.68
CA THR A 43 47.72 17.79 -2.55
C THR A 43 47.07 16.47 -2.09
N ASP A 44 47.14 15.35 -2.83
CA ASP A 44 48.25 14.42 -3.09
C ASP A 44 48.43 13.33 -1.99
N SER A 45 48.44 12.07 -2.44
CA SER A 45 48.97 10.84 -1.79
C SER A 45 48.23 10.29 -0.55
N ALA A 46 47.95 8.99 -0.34
CA ALA A 46 48.16 7.72 -1.04
C ALA A 46 47.30 6.61 -0.30
N PRO A 47 47.61 5.30 -0.27
CA PRO A 47 46.76 4.27 -0.89
C PRO A 47 46.23 3.15 0.06
N LEU A 48 45.28 2.36 -0.47
CA LEU A 48 45.03 0.93 -0.21
C LEU A 48 44.99 0.43 1.24
N ASP A 49 43.77 0.21 1.75
CA ASP A 49 43.48 -0.92 2.63
C ASP A 49 42.34 -1.74 2.03
N VAL A 50 42.74 -2.75 1.26
CA VAL A 50 41.86 -3.82 0.79
C VAL A 50 41.47 -4.62 2.03
N ALA A 51 40.29 -4.32 2.58
CA ALA A 51 39.68 -5.10 3.63
C ALA A 51 39.61 -6.56 3.17
N ALA A 52 40.47 -7.39 3.77
CA ALA A 52 40.47 -8.83 3.59
C ALA A 52 39.08 -9.36 3.93
N CYS A 53 38.33 -9.69 2.89
CA CYS A 53 37.09 -10.43 2.99
C CYS A 53 37.47 -11.85 3.44
N SER A 54 37.60 -12.03 4.76
CA SER A 54 37.73 -13.33 5.41
C SER A 54 36.48 -14.14 5.06
N THR A 55 36.55 -14.84 3.94
CA THR A 55 35.55 -15.81 3.53
C THR A 55 35.58 -16.91 4.58
N PRO A 56 34.51 -17.11 5.37
CA PRO A 56 34.47 -18.23 6.29
C PRO A 56 34.53 -19.50 5.44
N THR A 57 35.68 -20.18 5.47
CA THR A 57 35.85 -21.49 4.86
C THR A 57 34.82 -22.43 5.49
N PRO A 58 33.92 -23.06 4.71
CA PRO A 58 33.00 -24.04 5.24
C PRO A 58 33.82 -25.28 5.60
N ARG A 59 34.31 -25.34 6.84
CA ARG A 59 34.88 -26.56 7.42
C ARG A 59 33.75 -27.58 7.51
N SER A 60 33.65 -28.42 6.50
CA SER A 60 32.73 -29.57 6.40
C SER A 60 33.15 -30.73 7.31
N SER A 61 33.66 -30.46 8.52
CA SER A 61 33.76 -31.49 9.53
C SER A 61 32.35 -31.75 10.06
N SER A 62 31.73 -32.83 9.61
CA SER A 62 30.42 -33.27 10.08
C SER A 62 30.50 -33.62 11.57
N SER A 63 30.40 -32.62 12.44
CA SER A 63 30.37 -32.83 13.88
C SER A 63 29.13 -33.63 14.24
N LYS A 64 29.34 -34.76 14.89
CA LYS A 64 28.27 -35.48 15.56
C LYS A 64 27.92 -34.72 16.85
N CYS A 65 26.65 -34.73 17.21
CA CYS A 65 26.22 -34.19 18.49
C CYS A 65 26.82 -35.02 19.63
N VAL A 66 27.43 -34.37 20.63
CA VAL A 66 28.05 -35.06 21.78
C VAL A 66 27.05 -35.91 22.59
N LEU A 67 25.79 -35.48 22.68
CA LEU A 67 24.78 -36.15 23.50
C LEU A 67 24.07 -37.32 22.79
N CYS A 68 23.81 -37.21 21.49
CA CYS A 68 23.06 -38.24 20.75
C CYS A 68 23.85 -38.94 19.64
N ASN A 69 25.10 -38.54 19.38
CA ASN A 69 26.00 -39.04 18.32
C ASN A 69 25.45 -38.98 16.89
N LYS A 70 24.26 -38.41 16.67
CA LYS A 70 23.70 -38.15 15.35
C LYS A 70 24.46 -37.01 14.68
N ARG A 71 24.58 -37.05 13.34
CA ARG A 71 25.14 -35.92 12.57
C ARG A 71 24.26 -34.69 12.81
N ALA A 72 24.81 -33.65 13.42
CA ALA A 72 24.08 -32.41 13.60
C ALA A 72 24.15 -31.64 12.27
N SER A 73 23.00 -31.41 11.63
CA SER A 73 22.93 -30.66 10.37
C SER A 73 23.28 -29.18 10.55
N LYS A 74 23.29 -28.67 11.78
CA LYS A 74 23.69 -27.30 12.13
C LYS A 74 24.41 -27.30 13.49
N GLN A 75 25.70 -26.95 13.48
CA GLN A 75 26.41 -26.56 14.70
C GLN A 75 25.92 -25.16 15.10
N GLY A 76 25.27 -25.02 16.25
CA GLY A 76 24.79 -23.71 16.69
C GLY A 76 24.51 -23.57 18.18
N CYS A 77 24.65 -24.64 18.96
CA CYS A 77 24.60 -24.56 20.43
C CYS A 77 26.04 -24.55 20.99
N SER A 78 26.21 -23.88 22.14
CA SER A 78 27.46 -23.63 22.88
C SER A 78 28.31 -24.87 23.15
N SER A 79 27.72 -26.06 23.15
CA SER A 79 28.32 -27.31 23.64
C SER A 79 28.50 -28.40 22.57
N SER A 80 28.51 -28.07 21.27
CA SER A 80 28.53 -29.04 20.16
C SER A 80 27.38 -30.07 20.20
N ALA A 81 26.34 -29.80 20.99
CA ALA A 81 25.08 -30.52 20.98
C ALA A 81 24.18 -30.04 19.82
N CYS A 82 23.29 -30.91 19.34
CA CYS A 82 22.24 -30.49 18.41
C CYS A 82 21.16 -29.67 19.15
N LEU A 83 20.38 -28.89 18.41
CA LEU A 83 19.29 -28.06 18.98
C LEU A 83 18.27 -28.87 19.79
N SER A 84 18.07 -30.15 19.47
CA SER A 84 17.14 -31.01 20.20
C SER A 84 17.70 -31.54 21.53
N CYS A 85 19.02 -31.67 21.66
CA CYS A 85 19.68 -32.18 22.87
C CYS A 85 20.25 -31.06 23.76
N CYS A 86 20.38 -29.85 23.22
CA CYS A 86 20.85 -28.69 23.97
C CYS A 86 19.80 -28.28 25.02
N GLN A 87 20.19 -28.29 26.31
CA GLN A 87 19.32 -27.97 27.44
C GLN A 87 19.29 -26.47 27.77
N GLU A 88 20.28 -25.71 27.28
CA GLU A 88 20.35 -24.27 27.47
C GLU A 88 19.33 -23.57 26.58
N LEU A 89 18.21 -23.15 27.17
CA LEU A 89 17.16 -22.43 26.45
C LEU A 89 17.71 -21.20 25.73
N ASP A 90 18.62 -20.45 26.35
CA ASP A 90 19.11 -19.16 25.85
C ASP A 90 20.42 -19.20 25.06
N CYS A 91 20.80 -20.37 24.53
CA CYS A 91 21.95 -20.46 23.65
C CYS A 91 21.70 -19.72 22.30
N PRO A 92 22.76 -19.25 21.60
CA PRO A 92 22.63 -18.53 20.34
C PRO A 92 21.81 -19.28 19.27
N GLY A 93 22.00 -20.60 19.16
CA GLY A 93 21.27 -21.43 18.21
C GLY A 93 19.77 -21.52 18.47
N HIS A 94 19.34 -21.64 19.73
CA HIS A 94 17.92 -21.60 20.07
C HIS A 94 17.32 -20.20 19.91
N LYS A 95 18.07 -19.14 20.21
CA LYS A 95 17.64 -17.76 19.94
C LYS A 95 17.39 -17.53 18.45
N GLU A 96 18.29 -17.99 17.58
CA GLU A 96 18.13 -17.89 16.14
C GLU A 96 16.95 -18.75 15.63
N ALA A 97 16.80 -19.98 16.14
CA ALA A 97 15.68 -20.85 15.79
C ALA A 97 14.33 -20.23 16.20
N ARG A 98 14.22 -19.73 17.45
CA ARG A 98 13.02 -19.02 17.94
C ARG A 98 12.73 -17.77 17.11
N TRP A 99 13.75 -16.98 16.78
CA TRP A 99 13.58 -15.81 15.93
C TRP A 99 13.06 -16.17 14.53
N LYS A 100 13.59 -17.23 13.90
CA LYS A 100 13.10 -17.72 12.60
C LYS A 100 11.65 -18.19 12.68
N GLU A 101 11.27 -18.89 13.74
CA GLU A 101 9.89 -19.26 13.98
C GLU A 101 8.98 -18.04 14.15
N ASP A 102 9.41 -17.02 14.90
CA ASP A 102 8.65 -15.79 15.08
C ASP A 102 8.49 -15.01 13.76
N VAL A 103 9.52 -15.01 12.91
CA VAL A 103 9.43 -14.48 11.54
C VAL A 103 8.42 -15.26 10.71
N LEU A 104 8.45 -16.59 10.73
CA LEU A 104 7.49 -17.41 9.97
C LEU A 104 6.06 -17.24 10.49
N LYS A 105 5.88 -17.12 11.81
CA LYS A 105 4.58 -16.92 12.46
C LYS A 105 4.06 -15.49 12.35
N GLY A 106 4.81 -14.56 11.78
CA GLY A 106 4.37 -13.16 11.68
C GLY A 106 4.44 -12.37 12.99
N ARG A 107 5.09 -12.91 14.02
CA ARG A 107 5.09 -12.36 15.39
C ARG A 107 6.09 -11.23 15.59
N THR A 108 7.03 -11.05 14.68
CA THR A 108 8.01 -9.97 14.81
C THR A 108 7.34 -8.59 14.80
N ARG A 109 7.91 -7.64 15.54
CA ARG A 109 7.40 -6.26 15.63
C ARG A 109 7.17 -5.62 14.25
N ILE A 110 8.10 -5.88 13.32
CA ILE A 110 8.03 -5.38 11.93
C ILE A 110 6.81 -5.95 11.21
N GLN A 111 6.57 -7.26 11.31
CA GLN A 111 5.43 -7.90 10.67
C GLN A 111 4.11 -7.48 11.30
N GLN A 112 4.05 -7.34 12.62
CA GLN A 112 2.88 -6.79 13.32
C GLN A 112 2.57 -5.37 12.86
N GLN A 113 3.58 -4.51 12.74
CA GLN A 113 3.41 -3.14 12.25
C GLN A 113 2.95 -3.12 10.79
N ALA A 114 3.52 -3.98 9.95
CA ALA A 114 3.09 -4.13 8.55
C ALA A 114 1.65 -4.66 8.45
N ALA A 115 1.25 -5.60 9.31
CA ALA A 115 -0.12 -6.10 9.40
C ALA A 115 -1.10 -4.99 9.82
N ARG A 116 -0.76 -4.20 10.85
CA ARG A 116 -1.55 -3.03 11.26
C ARG A 116 -1.69 -2.00 10.12
N LYS A 117 -0.59 -1.69 9.42
CA LYS A 117 -0.63 -0.79 8.25
C LYS A 117 -1.52 -1.32 7.13
N ARG A 118 -1.42 -2.61 6.80
CA ARG A 118 -2.29 -3.26 5.80
C ARG A 118 -3.75 -3.30 6.23
N ALA A 119 -4.03 -3.50 7.52
CA ALA A 119 -5.39 -3.46 8.06
C ALA A 119 -5.99 -2.04 8.02
N SER A 120 -5.16 -1.00 8.19
CA SER A 120 -5.58 0.40 8.05
C SER A 120 -5.77 0.86 6.60
N ALA A 121 -5.23 0.11 5.62
CA ALA A 121 -5.41 0.43 4.21
C ALA A 121 -6.86 0.13 3.79
N LEU A 122 -7.56 1.10 3.18
CA LEU A 122 -8.91 0.83 2.69
C LEU A 122 -8.81 -0.08 1.46
N ARG A 123 -9.69 -1.08 1.41
CA ARG A 123 -9.76 -2.01 0.29
C ARG A 123 -10.18 -1.26 -1.00
N PRO A 124 -9.55 -1.56 -2.16
CA PRO A 124 -9.99 -1.03 -3.44
C PRO A 124 -11.49 -1.26 -3.66
N GLY A 125 -12.19 -0.25 -4.18
CA GLY A 125 -13.61 -0.35 -4.49
C GLY A 125 -14.57 -0.11 -3.32
N ARG A 126 -14.08 0.07 -2.08
CA ARG A 126 -14.93 0.47 -0.96
C ARG A 126 -15.51 1.89 -1.14
N PHE A 127 -14.74 2.77 -1.76
CA PHE A 127 -15.18 4.12 -2.16
C PHE A 127 -15.22 4.21 -3.68
N ARG A 128 -16.36 4.69 -4.22
CA ARG A 128 -16.59 4.88 -5.67
C ARG A 128 -16.26 6.30 -6.15
N GLU A 129 -15.76 7.16 -5.28
CA GLU A 129 -15.45 8.53 -5.65
C GLU A 129 -14.19 8.58 -6.52
N ARG A 130 -14.30 9.29 -7.65
CA ARG A 130 -13.19 9.49 -8.60
C ARG A 130 -11.99 10.25 -8.01
N ALA A 131 -12.19 10.91 -6.87
CA ALA A 131 -11.14 11.62 -6.15
C ALA A 131 -10.17 10.66 -5.43
N PHE A 132 -10.60 9.44 -5.09
CA PHE A 132 -9.74 8.45 -4.48
C PHE A 132 -9.06 7.59 -5.55
N LEU A 133 -7.77 7.83 -5.76
CA LEU A 133 -6.92 6.95 -6.55
C LEU A 133 -6.28 5.91 -5.63
N TYR A 134 -6.58 4.64 -5.90
CA TYR A 134 -5.95 3.51 -5.23
C TYR A 134 -4.68 3.13 -5.99
N THR A 135 -3.52 3.57 -5.52
CA THR A 135 -2.21 3.23 -6.12
C THR A 135 -1.62 1.94 -5.55
N GLY A 136 -2.49 0.94 -5.27
CA GLY A 136 -2.10 -0.42 -4.88
C GLY A 136 -1.48 -0.58 -3.49
N GLN A 137 -0.94 0.48 -2.88
CA GLN A 137 -0.28 0.43 -1.57
C GLN A 137 -0.78 1.50 -0.58
N THR A 138 -1.37 2.58 -1.08
CA THR A 138 -1.88 3.70 -0.29
C THR A 138 -3.08 4.33 -0.98
N ILE A 139 -3.89 5.01 -0.18
CA ILE A 139 -4.91 5.92 -0.66
C ILE A 139 -4.30 7.30 -0.53
N CYS A 140 -4.09 7.97 -1.66
CA CYS A 140 -3.77 9.39 -1.63
C CYS A 140 -5.06 10.15 -1.32
N ILE A 141 -5.34 10.33 -0.03
CA ILE A 141 -6.26 11.37 0.40
C ILE A 141 -5.45 12.66 0.32
N PHE A 142 -5.57 13.37 -0.80
CA PHE A 142 -5.16 14.77 -0.80
C PHE A 142 -6.08 15.47 0.18
N SER A 143 -5.53 15.92 1.32
CA SER A 143 -6.22 16.93 2.12
C SER A 143 -6.61 18.05 1.18
N LEU A 144 -7.91 18.33 1.08
CA LEU A 144 -8.40 19.38 0.20
C LEU A 144 -7.73 20.72 0.58
N GLU A 145 -7.44 20.90 1.87
CA GLU A 145 -6.75 22.07 2.39
C GLU A 145 -5.31 22.17 1.89
N ASP A 146 -4.52 21.10 1.95
CA ASP A 146 -3.13 21.08 1.45
C ASP A 146 -3.08 21.20 -0.07
N PHE A 147 -4.07 20.61 -0.73
CA PHE A 147 -4.26 20.75 -2.17
C PHE A 147 -4.57 22.20 -2.56
N MET A 148 -5.45 22.87 -1.82
CA MET A 148 -5.83 24.27 -2.08
C MET A 148 -4.74 25.26 -1.66
N LYS A 149 -3.88 24.91 -0.69
CA LYS A 149 -2.70 25.69 -0.29
C LYS A 149 -1.60 25.72 -1.36
N ASN A 150 -1.51 24.71 -2.22
CA ASN A 150 -0.50 24.65 -3.28
C ASN A 150 -1.07 25.19 -4.63
N PRO A 151 -0.71 26.42 -5.05
CA PRO A 151 -1.28 27.03 -6.25
C PRO A 151 -0.97 26.23 -7.52
N ARG A 152 0.22 25.61 -7.60
CA ARG A 152 0.62 24.80 -8.77
C ARG A 152 -0.30 23.60 -8.96
N TRP A 153 -0.70 22.95 -7.88
CA TRP A 153 -1.60 21.78 -7.96
C TRP A 153 -3.02 22.18 -8.33
N LYS A 154 -3.50 23.29 -7.76
CA LYS A 154 -4.79 23.88 -8.09
C LYS A 154 -4.86 24.27 -9.58
N GLU A 155 -3.88 25.02 -10.08
CA GLU A 155 -3.81 25.45 -11.48
C GLU A 155 -3.74 24.25 -12.44
N GLU A 156 -2.90 23.25 -12.14
CA GLU A 156 -2.79 22.05 -12.97
C GLU A 156 -4.10 21.24 -13.01
N ALA A 157 -4.83 21.19 -11.90
CA ALA A 157 -6.14 20.54 -11.86
C ALA A 157 -7.20 21.29 -12.68
N VAL A 158 -7.21 22.63 -12.61
CA VAL A 158 -8.08 23.49 -13.44
C VAL A 158 -7.76 23.28 -14.91
N ARG A 159 -6.48 23.37 -15.29
CA ARG A 159 -6.01 23.16 -16.66
C ARG A 159 -6.41 21.78 -17.21
N ARG A 160 -6.27 20.72 -16.40
CA ARG A 160 -6.74 19.37 -16.79
C ARG A 160 -8.26 19.28 -16.89
N ALA A 161 -9.01 19.97 -16.04
CA ALA A 161 -10.47 20.01 -16.12
C ALA A 161 -10.94 20.72 -17.39
N GLU A 162 -10.34 21.86 -17.74
CA GLU A 162 -10.60 22.60 -18.97
C GLU A 162 -10.27 21.78 -20.21
N LYS A 163 -9.10 21.12 -20.23
CA LYS A 163 -8.73 20.21 -21.33
C LYS A 163 -9.73 19.07 -21.52
N ARG A 164 -10.27 18.50 -20.43
CA ARG A 164 -11.32 17.46 -20.53
C ARG A 164 -12.63 18.04 -21.06
N ARG A 165 -13.00 19.25 -20.63
CA ARG A 165 -14.20 19.94 -21.12
C ARG A 165 -14.09 20.22 -22.62
N SER A 166 -12.95 20.72 -23.10
CA SER A 166 -12.73 20.97 -24.52
C SER A 166 -12.77 19.70 -25.37
N LEU A 167 -12.17 18.60 -24.88
CA LEU A 167 -12.24 17.30 -25.56
C LEU A 167 -13.66 16.74 -25.63
N LEU A 168 -14.48 16.94 -24.60
CA LEU A 168 -15.90 16.53 -24.62
C LEU A 168 -16.70 17.34 -25.64
N VAL A 169 -16.46 18.66 -25.73
CA VAL A 169 -17.10 19.51 -26.75
C VAL A 169 -16.71 19.05 -28.16
N GLN A 170 -15.42 18.78 -28.40
CA GLN A 170 -14.93 18.28 -29.69
C GLN A 170 -15.48 16.87 -30.03
N GLN A 171 -15.63 15.99 -29.05
CA GLN A 171 -16.29 14.70 -29.27
C GLN A 171 -17.77 14.83 -29.56
N SER A 172 -18.45 15.83 -28.99
CA SER A 172 -19.88 16.06 -29.23
C SER A 172 -20.16 16.61 -30.63
N SER A 173 -19.24 17.38 -31.21
CA SER A 173 -19.38 17.92 -32.57
C SER A 173 -18.98 16.95 -33.67
N SER A 174 -18.17 15.92 -33.37
CA SER A 174 -17.58 15.01 -34.36
C SER A 174 -18.20 13.61 -34.39
N ARG A 175 -19.12 13.26 -33.48
CA ARG A 175 -19.83 11.97 -33.58
C ARG A 175 -20.93 12.08 -34.63
N PRO A 176 -20.81 11.44 -35.81
CA PRO A 176 -21.97 11.27 -36.67
C PRO A 176 -23.01 10.54 -35.83
N VAL A 177 -24.22 11.10 -35.74
CA VAL A 177 -25.37 10.46 -35.12
C VAL A 177 -25.54 9.12 -35.81
N LYS A 178 -25.02 8.04 -35.21
CA LYS A 178 -25.26 6.69 -35.69
C LYS A 178 -26.76 6.49 -35.53
N LYS A 179 -27.51 6.70 -36.62
CA LYS A 179 -28.95 6.43 -36.67
C LYS A 179 -29.13 5.03 -36.14
N ILE A 180 -29.71 4.91 -34.95
CA ILE A 180 -29.98 3.65 -34.26
C ILE A 180 -31.08 2.95 -35.07
N ARG A 181 -30.73 2.39 -36.23
CA ARG A 181 -31.69 1.78 -37.16
C ARG A 181 -32.11 0.38 -36.70
N ASN A 182 -31.37 -0.21 -35.76
CA ASN A 182 -31.57 -1.59 -35.29
C ASN A 182 -32.26 -1.74 -33.92
N SER A 183 -32.51 -0.67 -33.14
CA SER A 183 -33.20 -0.83 -31.84
C SER A 183 -34.70 -1.11 -31.98
N ARG A 184 -35.33 -0.61 -33.05
CA ARG A 184 -36.78 -0.74 -33.25
C ARG A 184 -37.22 -2.18 -33.52
N LYS A 185 -36.40 -2.96 -34.25
CA LYS A 185 -36.65 -4.39 -34.47
C LYS A 185 -36.50 -5.20 -33.19
N ARG A 186 -35.48 -4.89 -32.38
CA ARG A 186 -35.23 -5.59 -31.11
C ARG A 186 -36.33 -5.33 -30.07
N PHE A 187 -36.88 -4.12 -30.04
CA PHE A 187 -38.02 -3.80 -29.17
C PHE A 187 -39.30 -4.53 -29.61
N HIS A 188 -39.62 -4.54 -30.92
CA HIS A 188 -40.75 -5.31 -31.44
C HIS A 188 -40.61 -6.80 -31.12
N GLN A 189 -39.42 -7.37 -31.29
CA GLN A 189 -39.17 -8.77 -31.02
C GLN A 189 -39.37 -9.12 -29.54
N LEU A 190 -38.90 -8.27 -28.62
CA LEU A 190 -39.12 -8.45 -27.17
C LEU A 190 -40.60 -8.35 -26.77
N MET A 191 -41.35 -7.45 -27.41
CA MET A 191 -42.79 -7.31 -27.16
C MET A 191 -43.57 -8.52 -27.70
N GLU A 192 -43.18 -9.02 -28.88
CA GLU A 192 -43.76 -10.23 -29.49
C GLU A 192 -43.50 -11.47 -28.61
N GLU A 193 -42.27 -11.65 -28.12
CA GLU A 193 -41.92 -12.75 -27.20
C GLU A 193 -42.77 -12.71 -25.93
N ARG A 194 -42.91 -11.54 -25.29
CA ARG A 194 -43.74 -11.39 -24.09
C ARG A 194 -45.21 -11.68 -24.34
N TYR A 195 -45.72 -11.28 -25.51
CA TYR A 195 -47.09 -11.58 -25.90
C TYR A 195 -47.31 -13.08 -26.10
N GLN A 196 -46.41 -13.76 -26.81
CA GLN A 196 -46.49 -15.22 -26.99
C GLN A 196 -46.40 -15.97 -25.66
N GLN A 197 -45.54 -15.52 -24.74
CA GLN A 197 -45.39 -16.13 -23.42
C GLN A 197 -46.69 -16.04 -22.61
N SER A 198 -47.38 -14.90 -22.65
CA SER A 198 -48.67 -14.73 -21.97
C SER A 198 -49.78 -15.63 -22.53
N LYS A 199 -49.76 -15.94 -23.83
CA LYS A 199 -50.70 -16.89 -24.43
C LYS A 199 -50.46 -18.32 -23.95
N LEU A 200 -49.21 -18.75 -23.87
CA LEU A 200 -48.86 -20.09 -23.37
C LEU A 200 -49.28 -20.27 -21.91
N ASP A 201 -49.04 -19.25 -21.08
CA ASP A 201 -49.42 -19.28 -19.66
C ASP A 201 -50.95 -19.38 -19.48
N SER A 202 -51.75 -18.81 -20.39
CA SER A 202 -53.22 -18.91 -20.36
C SER A 202 -53.81 -20.24 -20.85
N THR A 203 -52.99 -21.17 -21.36
CA THR A 203 -53.47 -22.46 -21.89
C THR A 203 -53.23 -23.63 -20.92
N ILE A 204 -52.63 -23.37 -19.75
CA ILE A 204 -52.24 -24.38 -18.76
C ILE A 204 -53.28 -24.53 -17.63
N ASP A 205 -54.33 -23.71 -17.61
CA ASP A 205 -55.52 -23.87 -16.76
C ASP A 205 -56.68 -24.56 -17.50
#